data_AF-A0A3C0AN92-F1
#
_entry.id   AF-A0A3C0AN92-F1
#
_cell.length_a   1.000
_cell.length_b   1.000
_cell.length_c   1.000
_cell.angle_alpha   90.00
_cell.angle_beta   90.00
_cell.angle_gamma   90.00
#
_symmetry.space_group_name_H-M   'P 1'
#
loop_
_entity.id
_entity.type
_entity.pdbx_description
1 polymer ?
#
loop_
_entity_poly.entity_id
_entity_poly.type
_entity_poly.pdbx_seq_one_letter_code
_entity_poly.pdbx_strand_id
1 'polypeptide(L)'
;LIMSICHARFLRYLHNRGIMDTSKSKVWCFVGDGETDEPETLGAITLASREHLDNLIFVINCNLQRLDGPVRGNGKIIQELEAAFRGA
;
A
#
# COMPACT_ATOMS: atom_id res chain seq x y z
N LEU A 1 -2.31 -2.77 -5.89
CA LEU A 1 -2.11 -2.49 -4.43
C LEU A 1 -3.16 -3.09 -3.51
N ILE A 2 -4.45 -2.99 -3.84
CA ILE A 2 -5.54 -3.60 -3.06
C ILE A 2 -5.33 -5.10 -2.75
N MET A 3 -4.78 -5.87 -3.68
CA MET A 3 -4.48 -7.28 -3.48
C MET A 3 -3.50 -7.54 -2.34
N SER A 4 -2.53 -6.65 -2.12
CA SER A 4 -1.58 -6.80 -1.01
C SER A 4 -2.25 -6.56 0.35
N ILE A 5 -3.20 -5.62 0.41
CA ILE A 5 -4.05 -5.40 1.59
C ILE A 5 -4.91 -6.64 1.86
N CYS A 6 -5.58 -7.17 0.83
CA CYS A 6 -6.37 -8.40 0.95
C CYS A 6 -5.52 -9.58 1.42
N HIS A 7 -4.30 -9.74 0.88
CA HIS A 7 -3.39 -10.80 1.28
C HIS A 7 -2.95 -10.64 2.75
N ALA A 8 -2.56 -9.44 3.17
CA ALA A 8 -2.19 -9.17 4.56
C ALA A 8 -3.33 -9.49 5.55
N ARG A 9 -4.57 -9.08 5.20
CA ARG A 9 -5.79 -9.43 5.96
C ARG A 9 -6.01 -10.94 6.00
N PHE A 10 -5.82 -11.63 4.88
CA PHE A 10 -6.00 -13.06 4.82
C PHE A 10 -5.00 -13.82 5.70
N LEU A 11 -3.74 -13.40 5.74
CA LEU A 11 -2.75 -13.99 6.66
C LEU A 11 -3.17 -13.79 8.12
N ARG A 12 -3.67 -12.60 8.48
CA ARG A 12 -4.23 -12.34 9.82
C ARG A 12 -5.42 -13.24 10.12
N TYR A 13 -6.32 -13.42 9.16
CA TYR A 13 -7.45 -14.35 9.28
C TYR A 13 -6.99 -15.78 9.57
N LEU A 14 -6.00 -16.30 8.81
CA LEU A 14 -5.48 -17.66 9.02
C LEU A 14 -4.87 -17.85 10.42
N HIS A 15 -4.09 -16.88 10.88
CA HIS A 15 -3.49 -16.91 12.23
C HIS A 15 -4.56 -16.84 13.32
N ASN A 16 -5.50 -15.89 13.22
CA ASN A 16 -6.56 -15.71 14.21
C ASN A 16 -7.51 -16.91 14.30
N ARG A 17 -7.67 -17.68 13.21
CA ARG A 17 -8.50 -18.89 13.16
C ARG A 17 -7.75 -20.16 13.53
N GLY A 18 -6.45 -20.08 13.85
CA GLY A 18 -5.62 -21.24 14.18
C GLY A 18 -5.41 -22.20 13.01
N ILE A 19 -5.60 -21.74 11.77
CA ILE A 19 -5.45 -22.57 10.56
C ILE A 19 -3.97 -22.71 10.19
N MET A 20 -3.21 -21.62 10.32
CA MET A 20 -1.77 -21.57 10.03
C MET A 20 -1.13 -20.44 10.85
N ASP A 21 0.03 -20.69 11.45
CA ASP A 21 0.79 -19.62 12.11
C ASP A 21 1.50 -18.75 11.07
N THR A 22 0.95 -17.56 10.83
CA THR A 22 1.50 -16.55 9.92
C THR A 22 2.06 -15.34 10.67
N SER A 23 2.26 -15.43 12.00
CA SER A 23 2.66 -14.31 12.86
C SER A 23 3.98 -13.65 12.46
N LYS A 24 4.87 -14.39 11.79
CA LYS A 24 6.18 -13.91 11.30
C LYS A 24 6.16 -13.50 9.83
N SER A 25 5.04 -13.63 9.14
CA SER A 25 4.93 -13.31 7.72
C SER A 25 4.75 -11.81 7.50
N LYS A 26 5.41 -11.28 6.46
CA LYS A 26 5.22 -9.90 5.99
C LYS A 26 4.83 -9.91 4.51
N VAL A 27 3.89 -9.05 4.14
CA VAL A 27 3.47 -8.80 2.76
C VAL A 27 4.12 -7.52 2.28
N TRP A 28 4.86 -7.60 1.19
CA TRP A 28 5.56 -6.46 0.60
C TRP A 28 4.88 -6.07 -0.72
N CYS A 29 4.46 -4.81 -0.82
CA CYS A 29 3.84 -4.25 -2.01
C CYS A 29 4.82 -3.26 -2.64
N PHE A 30 5.47 -3.68 -3.73
CA PHE A 30 6.32 -2.81 -4.54
C PHE A 30 5.47 -2.16 -5.63
N VAL A 31 5.60 -0.85 -5.79
CA VAL A 31 4.77 -0.04 -6.70
C VAL A 31 5.57 1.18 -7.17
N GLY A 32 5.29 1.70 -8.36
CA GLY A 32 5.78 3.02 -8.81
C GLY A 32 4.91 4.18 -8.29
N ASP A 33 5.50 5.36 -8.08
CA ASP A 33 4.72 6.57 -7.77
C ASP A 33 3.69 6.91 -8.87
N GLY A 34 3.99 6.68 -10.15
CA GLY A 34 3.03 6.85 -11.24
C GLY A 34 1.83 5.90 -11.19
N GLU A 35 1.98 4.70 -10.61
CA GLU A 35 0.90 3.71 -10.44
C GLU A 35 -0.03 4.08 -9.26
N THR A 36 0.35 5.07 -8.45
CA THR A 36 -0.46 5.55 -7.31
C THR A 36 -1.61 6.47 -7.70
N ASP A 37 -1.65 6.92 -8.96
CA ASP A 37 -2.75 7.71 -9.50
C ASP A 37 -4.02 6.88 -9.78
N GLU A 38 -3.92 5.55 -9.83
CA GLU A 38 -5.10 4.69 -10.01
C GLU A 38 -6.00 4.73 -8.75
N PRO A 39 -7.31 4.94 -8.88
CA PRO A 39 -8.22 5.07 -7.73
C PRO A 39 -8.23 3.82 -6.85
N GLU A 40 -8.02 2.64 -7.44
CA GLU A 40 -7.89 1.35 -6.75
C GLU A 40 -6.64 1.26 -5.88
N THR A 41 -5.62 2.08 -6.18
CA THR A 41 -4.34 2.07 -5.47
C THR A 41 -4.46 2.65 -4.07
N LEU A 42 -5.01 3.87 -3.97
CA LEU A 42 -5.11 4.58 -2.70
C LEU A 42 -6.47 4.40 -2.02
N GLY A 43 -7.55 4.06 -2.74
CA GLY A 43 -8.90 3.96 -2.17
C GLY A 43 -9.04 2.95 -1.02
N ALA A 44 -8.18 1.94 -0.97
CA ALA A 44 -8.22 0.88 0.03
C ALA A 44 -7.23 1.08 1.21
N ILE A 45 -6.37 2.09 1.22
CA ILE A 45 -5.31 2.21 2.25
C ILE A 45 -5.88 2.44 3.67
N THR A 46 -7.03 3.12 3.78
CA THR A 46 -7.75 3.31 5.06
C THR A 46 -8.20 1.98 5.66
N LEU A 47 -8.47 0.96 4.85
CA LEU A 47 -8.79 -0.39 5.33
C LEU A 47 -7.60 -1.02 6.05
N ALA A 48 -6.37 -0.81 5.57
CA ALA A 48 -5.17 -1.34 6.21
C ALA A 48 -4.95 -0.73 7.60
N SER A 49 -5.22 0.56 7.75
CA SER A 49 -5.19 1.27 9.03
C SER A 49 -6.27 0.75 10.00
N ARG A 50 -7.53 0.65 9.53
CA ARG A 50 -8.67 0.14 10.30
C ARG A 50 -8.52 -1.31 10.80
N GLU A 51 -7.85 -2.14 10.01
CA GLU A 51 -7.60 -3.56 10.32
C GLU A 51 -6.25 -3.79 11.02
N HIS A 52 -5.52 -2.71 11.35
CA HIS A 52 -4.21 -2.74 12.01
C HIS A 52 -3.21 -3.70 11.33
N LEU A 53 -3.07 -3.59 10.01
CA LEU A 53 -2.21 -4.47 9.22
C LEU A 53 -0.72 -4.13 9.34
N ASP A 54 -0.13 -4.35 10.52
CA ASP A 54 1.32 -4.20 10.75
C ASP A 54 2.19 -5.21 9.96
N ASN A 55 1.55 -6.18 9.30
CA ASN A 55 2.17 -7.21 8.47
C ASN A 55 2.23 -6.81 7.00
N LEU A 56 1.83 -5.60 6.65
CA LEU A 56 1.84 -5.06 5.30
C LEU A 56 2.83 -3.90 5.18
N ILE A 57 3.70 -3.94 4.17
CA ILE A 57 4.74 -2.94 3.92
C ILE A 57 4.62 -2.48 2.48
N PHE A 58 4.43 -1.18 2.27
CA PHE A 58 4.44 -0.57 0.94
C PHE A 58 5.83 0.00 0.66
N VAL A 59 6.37 -0.31 -0.52
CA VAL A 59 7.61 0.23 -1.05
C VAL A 59 7.28 0.95 -2.34
N ILE A 60 7.16 2.27 -2.26
CA ILE A 60 6.83 3.12 -3.40
C ILE A 60 8.12 3.67 -3.99
N ASN A 61 8.44 3.26 -5.22
CA ASN A 61 9.55 3.83 -5.97
C ASN A 61 9.13 5.20 -6.51
N CYS A 62 9.58 6.25 -5.82
CA CYS A 62 9.33 7.64 -6.20
C CYS A 62 10.45 8.16 -7.11
N ASN A 63 10.51 7.64 -8.34
CA ASN A 63 11.45 8.11 -9.35
C ASN A 63 10.96 9.39 -10.07
N LEU A 64 9.77 9.90 -9.71
CA LEU A 64 9.13 11.13 -10.17
C LEU A 64 8.65 11.07 -11.63
N GLN A 65 8.65 9.90 -12.26
CA GLN A 65 8.37 9.71 -13.68
C GLN A 65 7.37 8.56 -13.92
N ARG A 66 6.51 8.74 -14.92
CA ARG A 66 5.72 7.70 -15.58
C ARG A 66 6.18 7.58 -17.04
N LEU A 67 5.58 6.65 -17.79
CA LEU A 67 5.98 6.39 -19.18
C LEU A 67 5.98 7.65 -20.06
N ASP A 68 4.99 8.53 -19.87
CA ASP A 68 4.79 9.72 -20.69
C ASP A 68 5.28 11.03 -20.02
N GLY A 69 6.14 10.94 -19.01
CA GLY A 69 6.77 12.11 -18.36
C GLY A 69 6.53 12.18 -16.85
N PRO A 70 6.62 13.36 -16.20
CA PRO A 70 6.58 13.45 -14.75
C PRO A 70 5.20 13.10 -14.17
N VAL A 71 5.20 12.44 -13.01
CA VAL A 71 3.94 12.10 -12.27
C VAL A 71 3.24 13.37 -11.78
N ARG A 72 4.02 14.33 -11.27
CA ARG A 72 3.57 15.67 -10.90
C ARG A 72 4.57 16.70 -11.40
N GLY A 73 4.30 17.32 -12.55
CA GLY A 73 5.21 18.31 -13.15
C GLY A 73 5.38 19.59 -12.32
N ASN A 74 4.31 20.06 -11.66
CA ASN A 74 4.29 21.27 -10.84
C ASN A 74 4.00 20.99 -9.35
N GLY A 75 3.96 19.71 -8.97
CA GLY A 75 3.59 19.26 -7.62
C GLY A 75 4.72 18.49 -6.96
N LYS A 76 4.42 17.88 -5.81
CA LYS A 76 5.38 17.02 -5.11
C LYS A 76 4.71 15.72 -4.68
N ILE A 77 4.84 14.70 -5.52
CA ILE A 77 4.16 13.41 -5.36
C ILE A 77 4.49 12.73 -4.02
N ILE A 78 5.74 12.87 -3.53
CA ILE A 78 6.15 12.28 -2.25
C ILE A 78 5.35 12.88 -1.08
N GLN A 79 5.10 14.19 -1.08
CA GLN A 79 4.33 14.86 -0.04
C GLN A 79 2.84 14.56 -0.16
N GLU A 80 2.31 14.44 -1.38
CA GLU A 80 0.93 14.00 -1.62
C GLU A 80 0.72 12.58 -1.06
N LEU A 81 1.64 11.66 -1.36
CA LEU A 81 1.62 10.31 -0.82
C LEU A 81 1.81 10.30 0.70
N GLU A 82 2.75 11.05 1.24
CA GLU A 82 2.94 11.15 2.69
C GLU A 82 1.64 11.61 3.38
N ALA A 83 0.98 12.64 2.87
CA ALA A 83 -0.27 13.14 3.44
C ALA A 83 -1.39 12.10 3.35
N ALA A 84 -1.53 11.42 2.21
CA ALA A 84 -2.53 10.37 2.03
C ALA A 84 -2.31 9.18 2.97
N PHE A 85 -1.07 8.70 3.09
CA PHE A 85 -0.73 7.56 3.96
C PHE A 85 -0.77 7.91 5.45
N ARG A 86 -0.39 9.14 5.85
CA ARG A 86 -0.51 9.59 7.25
C ARG A 86 -1.96 9.87 7.66
N GLY A 87 -2.79 10.32 6.72
CA GLY A 87 -4.19 10.65 6.99
C GLY A 87 -5.13 9.44 7.03
N ALA A 88 -4.66 8.28 6.55
CA ALA A 88 -5.44 7.04 6.45
C ALA A 88 -5.42 6.18 7.71
#